data_AF-A0A1G6UUQ6-F1
#
_entry.id   AF-A0A1G6UUQ6-F1
#
_cell.length_a   1.000
_cell.length_b   1.000
_cell.length_c   1.000
_cell.angle_alpha   90.00
_cell.angle_beta   90.00
_cell.angle_gamma   90.00
#
_symmetry.space_group_name_H-M   'P 1'
#
loop_
_entity.id
_entity.type
_entity.pdbx_description
1 polymer ?
#
loop_
_entity_poly.entity_id
_entity_poly.type
_entity_poly.pdbx_seq_one_letter_code
_entity_poly.pdbx_strand_id
1 'polypeptide(L)'
;MVSGTNDMTAVYDITDNTGSFSIQDFDVTVLKLINENGVATTAPPVQATVSGNGDQYTVDISCSSDTTSLGDSYLVVLEFDAKTDDTSITATRTTNSYVSITCTHDYGDSGNYRDSNNGGAAQPDDPSGNIENPSAVNKNDNTTSTAISSGGQDDLKVGYSLPPVNASANTYEMNFDIARIQVGNGTFGFYLVNSGGEELTDRQVLTTGDKTYSLSGAEEQKIAANHDDLYLIIDSNTTGKGNKELKIDYFALTSS
;
A
#
# COMPACT_ATOMS: atom_id res chain seq x y z
N MET A 1 -17.84 -12.31 1.47
CA MET A 1 -17.42 -10.90 1.55
C MET A 1 -15.91 -10.93 1.61
N VAL A 2 -15.26 -10.13 0.79
CA VAL A 2 -13.80 -10.02 0.78
C VAL A 2 -13.44 -8.70 1.43
N SER A 3 -12.71 -8.70 2.54
CA SER A 3 -12.30 -7.48 3.26
C SER A 3 -10.80 -7.30 3.44
N GLY A 4 -9.99 -8.27 3.01
CA GLY A 4 -8.53 -8.22 3.12
C GLY A 4 -7.86 -9.37 2.38
N THR A 5 -6.53 -9.41 2.41
CA THR A 5 -5.69 -10.39 1.68
C THR A 5 -5.89 -11.84 2.17
N ASN A 6 -6.29 -12.01 3.42
CA ASN A 6 -6.59 -13.33 4.01
C ASN A 6 -8.07 -13.73 3.92
N ASP A 7 -8.94 -12.81 3.48
CA ASP A 7 -10.36 -13.10 3.30
C ASP A 7 -10.58 -13.62 1.89
N MET A 8 -11.03 -14.87 1.80
CA MET A 8 -11.37 -15.51 0.54
C MET A 8 -12.88 -15.65 0.39
N THR A 9 -13.40 -15.45 -0.82
CA THR A 9 -14.78 -15.77 -1.17
C THR A 9 -14.80 -16.58 -2.46
N ALA A 10 -15.41 -17.76 -2.41
CA ALA A 10 -15.69 -18.59 -3.57
C ALA A 10 -16.67 -17.87 -4.50
N VAL A 11 -16.30 -17.73 -5.77
CA VAL A 11 -17.10 -17.05 -6.81
C VAL A 11 -17.50 -17.97 -7.95
N TYR A 12 -16.78 -19.08 -8.13
CA TYR A 12 -17.06 -20.08 -9.16
C TYR A 12 -16.62 -21.46 -8.72
N ASP A 13 -17.33 -22.47 -9.23
CA ASP A 13 -16.90 -23.87 -9.20
C ASP A 13 -16.60 -24.35 -10.61
N ILE A 14 -15.56 -25.17 -10.74
CA ILE A 14 -15.13 -25.84 -11.97
C ILE A 14 -15.26 -27.34 -11.73
N THR A 15 -15.86 -28.04 -12.70
CA THR A 15 -15.92 -29.50 -12.71
C THR A 15 -15.15 -30.05 -13.90
N ASP A 16 -14.09 -30.80 -13.64
CA ASP A 16 -13.36 -31.55 -14.65
C ASP A 16 -14.03 -32.91 -14.89
N ASN A 17 -14.88 -32.97 -15.91
CA ASN A 17 -15.55 -34.21 -16.31
C ASN A 17 -14.62 -35.22 -17.00
N THR A 18 -13.36 -34.87 -17.27
CA THR A 18 -12.38 -35.72 -17.95
C THR A 18 -11.38 -36.36 -16.99
N GLY A 19 -11.21 -35.77 -15.79
CA GLY A 19 -10.21 -36.18 -14.80
C GLY A 19 -8.76 -36.00 -15.28
N SER A 20 -8.53 -35.14 -16.25
CA SER A 20 -7.24 -34.91 -16.91
C SER A 20 -6.56 -33.62 -16.47
N PHE A 21 -7.27 -32.72 -15.79
CA PHE A 21 -6.71 -31.49 -15.25
C PHE A 21 -6.30 -31.68 -13.80
N SER A 22 -5.22 -31.01 -13.43
CA SER A 22 -4.76 -30.75 -12.09
C SER A 22 -4.88 -29.26 -11.76
N ILE A 23 -4.75 -28.90 -10.49
CA ILE A 23 -4.83 -27.49 -10.06
C ILE A 23 -3.82 -26.57 -10.76
N GLN A 24 -2.64 -27.10 -11.16
CA GLN A 24 -1.59 -26.33 -11.83
C GLN A 24 -1.91 -26.04 -13.30
N ASP A 25 -2.89 -26.76 -13.86
CA ASP A 25 -3.31 -26.59 -15.24
C ASP A 25 -4.29 -25.44 -15.40
N PHE A 26 -4.78 -24.85 -14.29
CA PHE A 26 -5.69 -23.72 -14.28
C PHE A 26 -4.95 -22.42 -13.92
N ASP A 27 -5.11 -21.43 -14.77
CA ASP A 27 -4.81 -20.02 -14.50
C ASP A 27 -6.13 -19.25 -14.57
N VAL A 28 -6.45 -18.53 -13.50
CA VAL A 28 -7.68 -17.74 -13.43
C VAL A 28 -7.33 -16.33 -13.00
N THR A 29 -7.70 -15.36 -13.83
CA THR A 29 -7.37 -13.95 -13.63
C THR A 29 -8.63 -13.10 -13.52
N VAL A 30 -8.64 -12.13 -12.61
CA VAL A 30 -9.70 -11.11 -12.53
C VAL A 30 -9.42 -10.04 -13.58
N LEU A 31 -10.25 -9.97 -14.63
CA LEU A 31 -10.08 -8.98 -15.70
C LEU A 31 -10.60 -7.59 -15.29
N LYS A 32 -11.77 -7.56 -14.64
CA LYS A 32 -12.40 -6.32 -14.19
C LYS A 32 -13.50 -6.56 -13.16
N LEU A 33 -13.81 -5.52 -12.42
CA LEU A 33 -14.99 -5.43 -11.57
C LEU A 33 -16.01 -4.46 -12.18
N ILE A 34 -17.30 -4.76 -12.05
CA ILE A 34 -18.38 -3.88 -12.50
C ILE A 34 -19.28 -3.59 -11.31
N ASN A 35 -19.40 -2.32 -10.91
CA ASN A 35 -20.27 -1.92 -9.80
C ASN A 35 -21.74 -1.87 -10.21
N GLU A 36 -22.64 -1.62 -9.25
CA GLU A 36 -24.09 -1.57 -9.49
C GLU A 36 -24.51 -0.48 -10.49
N ASN A 37 -23.69 0.57 -10.65
CA ASN A 37 -23.90 1.64 -11.61
C ASN A 37 -23.38 1.32 -13.03
N GLY A 38 -22.82 0.12 -13.24
CA GLY A 38 -22.26 -0.32 -14.50
C GLY A 38 -20.87 0.24 -14.82
N VAL A 39 -20.22 0.90 -13.85
CA VAL A 39 -18.84 1.41 -13.99
C VAL A 39 -17.87 0.24 -13.83
N ALA A 40 -16.94 0.12 -14.77
CA ALA A 40 -15.95 -0.95 -14.81
C ALA A 40 -14.57 -0.50 -14.32
N THR A 41 -13.96 -1.28 -13.43
CA THR A 41 -12.56 -1.15 -12.97
C THR A 41 -11.73 -2.23 -13.64
N THR A 42 -10.84 -1.87 -14.58
CA THR A 42 -10.11 -2.82 -15.47
C THR A 42 -8.76 -3.30 -14.96
N ALA A 43 -8.36 -2.87 -13.76
CA ALA A 43 -7.20 -3.40 -13.03
C ALA A 43 -7.54 -3.41 -11.53
N PRO A 44 -8.50 -4.25 -11.10
CA PRO A 44 -8.94 -4.25 -9.73
C PRO A 44 -7.86 -4.85 -8.81
N PRO A 45 -7.75 -4.37 -7.56
CA PRO A 45 -6.86 -4.91 -6.52
C PRO A 45 -7.39 -6.24 -5.96
N VAL A 46 -7.75 -7.17 -6.83
CA VAL A 46 -8.35 -8.47 -6.50
C VAL A 46 -7.66 -9.53 -7.33
N GLN A 47 -7.21 -10.58 -6.66
CA GLN A 47 -6.62 -11.76 -7.29
C GLN A 47 -7.57 -12.95 -7.17
N ALA A 48 -7.44 -13.90 -8.09
CA ALA A 48 -8.15 -15.17 -8.04
C ALA A 48 -7.16 -16.30 -7.76
N THR A 49 -7.61 -17.29 -6.99
CA THR A 49 -6.87 -18.51 -6.69
C THR A 49 -7.77 -19.70 -6.92
N VAL A 50 -7.24 -20.73 -7.58
CA VAL A 50 -7.94 -22.01 -7.74
C VAL A 50 -7.52 -22.91 -6.59
N SER A 51 -8.50 -23.54 -5.95
CA SER A 51 -8.33 -24.56 -4.91
C SER A 51 -9.14 -25.80 -5.26
N GLY A 52 -8.81 -26.96 -4.68
CA GLY A 52 -9.55 -28.21 -4.93
C GLY A 52 -8.66 -29.40 -5.25
N ASN A 53 -9.28 -30.55 -5.47
CA ASN A 53 -8.61 -31.79 -5.83
C ASN A 53 -9.53 -32.71 -6.64
N GLY A 54 -8.93 -33.60 -7.43
CA GLY A 54 -9.67 -34.55 -8.25
C GLY A 54 -10.39 -33.86 -9.41
N ASP A 55 -11.71 -33.95 -9.42
CA ASP A 55 -12.59 -33.44 -10.48
C ASP A 55 -13.35 -32.16 -10.10
N GLN A 56 -13.17 -31.64 -8.88
CA GLN A 56 -13.83 -30.44 -8.40
C GLN A 56 -12.83 -29.39 -7.93
N TYR A 57 -12.96 -28.20 -8.50
CA TYR A 57 -12.16 -27.04 -8.16
C TYR A 57 -13.06 -25.84 -7.86
N THR A 58 -12.59 -24.98 -6.98
CA THR A 58 -13.26 -23.74 -6.60
C THR A 58 -12.33 -22.58 -6.92
N VAL A 59 -12.89 -21.52 -7.48
CA VAL A 59 -12.21 -20.24 -7.67
C VAL A 59 -12.61 -19.32 -6.54
N ASP A 60 -11.64 -19.02 -5.70
CA ASP A 60 -11.73 -18.01 -4.66
C ASP A 60 -11.14 -16.70 -5.15
N ILE A 61 -11.70 -15.59 -4.70
CA ILE A 61 -11.08 -14.27 -4.84
C ILE A 61 -10.69 -13.70 -3.48
N SER A 62 -9.61 -12.94 -3.47
CA SER A 62 -9.15 -12.14 -2.32
C SER A 62 -8.61 -10.80 -2.80
N CYS A 63 -8.51 -9.83 -1.91
CA CYS A 63 -7.82 -8.59 -2.25
C CYS A 63 -6.34 -8.90 -2.50
N SER A 64 -5.77 -8.35 -3.57
CA SER A 64 -4.32 -8.30 -3.72
C SER A 64 -3.75 -7.23 -2.80
N SER A 65 -2.45 -7.23 -2.54
CA SER A 65 -1.78 -6.16 -1.77
C SER A 65 -1.65 -4.84 -2.55
N ASP A 66 -2.46 -4.68 -3.60
CA ASP A 66 -2.37 -3.59 -4.55
C ASP A 66 -3.06 -2.33 -4.03
N THR A 67 -2.63 -1.18 -4.55
CA THR A 67 -2.77 0.12 -3.89
C THR A 67 -4.15 0.77 -4.03
N THR A 68 -5.06 0.17 -4.78
CA THR A 68 -6.39 0.75 -5.03
C THR A 68 -7.35 0.33 -3.91
N SER A 69 -8.08 1.27 -3.33
CA SER A 69 -9.16 0.93 -2.39
C SER A 69 -10.44 0.57 -3.16
N LEU A 70 -11.13 -0.47 -2.71
CA LEU A 70 -12.48 -0.82 -3.15
C LEU A 70 -13.41 -0.84 -1.93
N GLY A 71 -14.63 -0.36 -2.10
CA GLY A 71 -15.64 -0.38 -1.04
C GLY A 71 -17.05 -0.42 -1.60
N ASP A 72 -17.40 -1.50 -2.30
CA ASP A 72 -18.73 -1.67 -2.89
C ASP A 72 -19.05 -3.16 -3.16
N SER A 73 -20.15 -3.43 -3.85
CA SER A 73 -20.49 -4.75 -4.38
C SER A 73 -20.30 -4.78 -5.90
N TYR A 74 -19.68 -5.85 -6.41
CA TYR A 74 -19.25 -5.94 -7.80
C TYR A 74 -19.66 -7.24 -8.47
N LEU A 75 -19.99 -7.18 -9.76
CA LEU A 75 -19.88 -8.35 -10.63
C LEU A 75 -18.41 -8.56 -10.98
N VAL A 76 -17.92 -9.79 -10.79
CA VAL A 76 -16.52 -10.13 -11.01
C VAL A 76 -16.39 -10.77 -12.38
N VAL A 77 -15.58 -10.18 -13.26
CA VAL A 77 -15.28 -10.73 -14.59
C VAL A 77 -13.95 -11.46 -14.52
N LEU A 78 -13.99 -12.77 -14.79
CA LEU A 78 -12.86 -13.68 -14.71
C LEU A 78 -12.52 -14.22 -16.08
N GLU A 79 -11.23 -14.34 -16.36
CA GLU A 79 -10.68 -15.15 -17.45
C GLU A 79 -10.17 -16.46 -16.87
N PHE A 80 -10.59 -17.57 -17.48
CA PHE A 80 -10.17 -18.91 -17.14
C PHE A 80 -9.33 -19.44 -18.30
N ASP A 81 -8.10 -19.81 -18.01
CA ASP A 81 -7.23 -20.55 -18.91
C ASP A 81 -6.93 -21.89 -18.28
N ALA A 82 -7.34 -22.97 -18.95
CA ALA A 82 -7.04 -24.33 -18.54
C ALA A 82 -6.22 -25.02 -19.65
N LYS A 83 -5.05 -25.54 -19.32
CA LYS A 83 -4.13 -26.10 -20.32
C LYS A 83 -3.45 -27.38 -19.85
N THR A 84 -3.57 -28.41 -20.67
CA THR A 84 -2.75 -29.62 -20.63
C THR A 84 -1.91 -29.73 -21.92
N ASP A 85 -1.16 -30.81 -22.09
CA ASP A 85 -0.39 -31.05 -23.32
C ASP A 85 -1.26 -31.12 -24.58
N ASP A 86 -2.49 -31.65 -24.45
CA ASP A 86 -3.37 -31.95 -25.58
C ASP A 86 -4.61 -31.03 -25.64
N THR A 87 -4.89 -30.26 -24.59
CA THR A 87 -6.11 -29.44 -24.48
C THR A 87 -5.78 -28.03 -23.99
N SER A 88 -6.42 -27.03 -24.59
CA SER A 88 -6.39 -25.65 -24.12
C SER A 88 -7.79 -25.06 -24.19
N ILE A 89 -8.23 -24.47 -23.09
CA ILE A 89 -9.54 -23.86 -22.92
C ILE A 89 -9.31 -22.45 -22.39
N THR A 90 -9.88 -21.46 -23.09
CA THR A 90 -9.97 -20.07 -22.59
C THR A 90 -11.43 -19.69 -22.50
N ALA A 91 -11.86 -19.15 -21.36
CA ALA A 91 -13.25 -18.75 -21.15
C ALA A 91 -13.34 -17.51 -20.26
N THR A 92 -14.11 -16.51 -20.71
CA THR A 92 -14.49 -15.38 -19.86
C THR A 92 -15.84 -15.68 -19.20
N ARG A 93 -15.96 -15.42 -17.89
CA ARG A 93 -17.21 -15.54 -17.14
C ARG A 93 -17.43 -14.31 -16.26
N THR A 94 -18.67 -14.04 -15.91
CA THR A 94 -19.07 -12.95 -15.02
C THR A 94 -20.02 -13.49 -13.99
N THR A 95 -19.75 -13.23 -12.70
CA THR A 95 -20.59 -13.73 -11.61
C THR A 95 -22.06 -13.36 -11.83
N ASN A 96 -22.97 -14.23 -11.39
CA ASN A 96 -24.41 -14.01 -11.55
C ASN A 96 -25.00 -13.06 -10.50
N SER A 97 -24.24 -12.76 -9.45
CA SER A 97 -24.60 -11.87 -8.37
C SER A 97 -23.44 -10.98 -7.99
N TYR A 98 -23.77 -9.82 -7.42
CA TYR A 98 -22.78 -8.91 -6.85
C TYR A 98 -22.12 -9.54 -5.63
N VAL A 99 -20.80 -9.41 -5.55
CA VAL A 99 -19.97 -9.84 -4.44
C VAL A 99 -19.52 -8.58 -3.69
N SER A 100 -19.79 -8.51 -2.38
CA SER A 100 -19.29 -7.43 -1.55
C SER A 100 -17.77 -7.56 -1.39
N ILE A 101 -17.05 -6.57 -1.90
CA ILE A 101 -15.58 -6.50 -1.90
C ILE A 101 -15.18 -5.15 -1.30
N THR A 102 -14.47 -5.21 -0.19
CA THR A 102 -13.93 -4.07 0.52
C THR A 102 -12.42 -4.26 0.63
N CYS A 103 -11.69 -3.92 -0.43
CA CYS A 103 -10.23 -3.88 -0.34
C CYS A 103 -9.83 -2.56 0.29
N THR A 104 -9.44 -2.62 1.55
CA THR A 104 -8.73 -1.52 2.19
C THR A 104 -7.29 -1.56 1.75
N HIS A 105 -6.73 -0.39 1.48
CA HIS A 105 -5.32 -0.26 1.18
C HIS A 105 -4.47 -0.88 2.30
N ASP A 106 -3.52 -1.76 1.95
CA ASP A 106 -2.56 -2.29 2.91
C ASP A 106 -1.39 -1.31 3.08
N TYR A 107 -1.58 -0.32 3.96
CA TYR A 107 -0.54 0.66 4.29
C TYR A 107 0.66 0.01 5.02
N GLY A 108 0.58 -1.30 5.29
CA GLY A 108 1.61 -2.16 5.85
C GLY A 108 2.34 -3.05 4.83
N ASP A 109 2.13 -2.93 3.51
CA ASP A 109 2.92 -3.67 2.51
C ASP A 109 4.31 -3.03 2.32
N SER A 110 5.37 -3.84 2.46
CA SER A 110 6.76 -3.43 2.22
C SER A 110 7.01 -2.97 0.78
N GLY A 111 6.23 -3.45 -0.20
CA GLY A 111 6.32 -3.00 -1.59
C GLY A 111 6.00 -1.51 -1.79
N ASN A 112 5.25 -0.91 -0.85
CA ASN A 112 4.85 0.50 -0.89
C ASN A 112 5.93 1.45 -0.35
N TYR A 113 6.90 0.94 0.41
CA TYR A 113 8.02 1.69 0.98
C TYR A 113 9.31 1.11 0.42
N ARG A 114 9.92 1.79 -0.55
CA ARG A 114 10.99 1.21 -1.38
C ARG A 114 12.29 0.99 -0.56
N ASP A 115 12.42 -0.18 0.05
CA ASP A 115 13.43 -0.57 1.05
C ASP A 115 14.46 -1.62 0.56
N SER A 116 14.45 -1.96 -0.73
CA SER A 116 15.38 -2.93 -1.33
C SER A 116 16.32 -2.29 -2.37
N ASN A 117 17.47 -2.94 -2.62
CA ASN A 117 18.50 -2.56 -3.60
C ASN A 117 17.99 -2.35 -5.05
N ASN A 118 16.71 -2.65 -5.34
CA ASN A 118 16.09 -2.56 -6.67
C ASN A 118 14.84 -1.64 -6.71
N GLY A 119 14.52 -0.88 -5.66
CA GLY A 119 13.33 -0.03 -5.62
C GLY A 119 13.43 1.24 -6.48
N GLY A 120 12.72 1.31 -7.60
CA GLY A 120 12.87 2.39 -8.60
C GLY A 120 12.13 3.72 -8.36
N ALA A 121 12.01 4.24 -7.13
CA ALA A 121 11.43 5.58 -6.92
C ALA A 121 12.52 6.62 -7.06
N ALA A 122 12.17 7.79 -7.59
CA ALA A 122 13.09 8.93 -7.58
C ALA A 122 13.32 9.38 -6.13
N GLN A 123 14.58 9.39 -5.69
CA GLN A 123 14.98 10.12 -4.51
C GLN A 123 14.82 11.63 -4.80
N PRO A 124 14.55 12.48 -3.79
CA PRO A 124 14.65 13.94 -3.97
C PRO A 124 16.02 14.31 -4.53
N ASP A 125 16.09 15.34 -5.37
CA ASP A 125 17.34 15.75 -6.05
C ASP A 125 18.46 16.25 -5.11
N ASP A 126 18.16 16.44 -3.82
CA ASP A 126 19.10 16.96 -2.80
C ASP A 126 18.98 16.21 -1.45
N PRO A 127 19.39 14.92 -1.37
CA PRO A 127 19.41 14.20 -0.11
C PRO A 127 20.69 14.54 0.67
N SER A 128 20.54 14.95 1.93
CA SER A 128 21.66 15.15 2.87
C SER A 128 21.65 14.08 3.98
N GLY A 129 22.75 13.32 4.09
CA GLY A 129 22.95 12.26 5.09
C GLY A 129 23.27 10.87 4.48
N ASN A 130 23.59 9.89 5.35
CA ASN A 130 23.66 8.48 4.94
C ASN A 130 22.26 7.88 5.12
N ILE A 131 21.59 7.54 4.03
CA ILE A 131 20.38 6.71 4.10
C ILE A 131 20.85 5.27 4.29
N GLU A 132 20.87 4.77 5.53
CA GLU A 132 20.85 3.33 5.74
C GLU A 132 19.43 2.86 5.40
N ASN A 133 19.31 2.08 4.32
CA ASN A 133 18.05 1.60 3.75
C ASN A 133 17.02 1.24 4.83
N PRO A 134 15.92 2.00 4.98
CA PRO A 134 14.97 1.78 6.05
C PRO A 134 14.13 0.53 5.77
N SER A 135 14.50 -0.61 6.35
CA SER A 135 13.70 -1.84 6.31
C SER A 135 12.65 -1.87 7.41
N ALA A 136 11.42 -2.31 7.11
CA ALA A 136 10.38 -2.65 8.10
C ALA A 136 9.67 -1.49 8.84
N VAL A 137 9.54 -0.29 8.24
CA VAL A 137 8.71 0.82 8.80
C VAL A 137 7.19 0.57 8.76
N ASN A 138 6.77 -0.57 8.22
CA ASN A 138 5.40 -0.95 7.88
C ASN A 138 4.82 -2.02 8.82
N LYS A 139 5.60 -2.52 9.78
CA LYS A 139 5.13 -3.50 10.77
C LYS A 139 5.08 -2.84 12.13
N ASN A 140 3.88 -2.48 12.60
CA ASN A 140 3.67 -2.17 14.01
C ASN A 140 3.75 -3.46 14.84
N ASP A 141 4.95 -4.03 14.93
CA ASP A 141 5.22 -5.29 15.60
C ASP A 141 6.05 -5.14 16.87
N ASN A 142 6.43 -3.90 17.25
CA ASN A 142 7.28 -3.52 18.39
C ASN A 142 8.64 -4.25 18.49
N THR A 143 9.01 -5.01 17.47
CA THR A 143 10.22 -5.85 17.44
C THR A 143 11.19 -5.44 16.35
N THR A 144 10.70 -4.86 15.25
CA THR A 144 11.46 -4.36 14.12
C THR A 144 11.29 -2.85 13.98
N SER A 145 12.37 -2.17 13.63
CA SER A 145 12.44 -0.72 13.72
C SER A 145 13.59 -0.20 12.87
N THR A 146 13.31 0.82 12.08
CA THR A 146 14.27 1.45 11.18
C THR A 146 15.02 2.54 11.92
N ALA A 147 16.36 2.52 11.84
CA ALA A 147 17.18 3.64 12.25
C ALA A 147 17.58 4.49 11.04
N ILE A 148 17.34 5.80 11.11
CA ILE A 148 17.77 6.78 10.11
C ILE A 148 18.79 7.69 10.80
N SER A 149 19.96 7.88 10.20
CA SER A 149 20.98 8.75 10.79
C SER A 149 21.79 9.50 9.75
N SER A 150 22.09 10.77 10.02
CA SER A 150 23.03 11.55 9.22
C SER A 150 24.39 11.48 9.89
N GLY A 151 25.38 10.86 9.25
CA GLY A 151 26.78 11.04 9.63
C GLY A 151 27.24 12.45 9.25
N GLY A 152 27.86 13.19 10.17
CA GLY A 152 28.51 14.47 9.84
C GLY A 152 27.78 15.73 10.31
N GLN A 153 27.88 16.81 9.52
CA GLN A 153 27.44 18.16 9.90
C GLN A 153 26.04 18.52 9.37
N ASP A 154 25.62 17.89 8.28
CA ASP A 154 24.42 18.30 7.55
C ASP A 154 23.16 17.80 8.26
N ASP A 155 22.07 18.55 8.09
CA ASP A 155 20.75 18.14 8.51
C ASP A 155 20.27 16.94 7.69
N LEU A 156 19.56 16.02 8.33
CA LEU A 156 18.97 14.84 7.70
C LEU A 156 17.76 15.26 6.88
N LYS A 157 17.61 14.72 5.66
CA LYS A 157 16.36 14.80 4.89
C LYS A 157 16.15 13.50 4.11
N VAL A 158 15.05 12.81 4.40
CA VAL A 158 14.69 11.52 3.77
C VAL A 158 13.24 11.59 3.30
N GLY A 159 12.96 11.02 2.12
CA GLY A 159 11.63 10.96 1.54
C GLY A 159 11.11 9.53 1.42
N TYR A 160 9.81 9.35 1.62
CA TYR A 160 9.08 8.10 1.42
C TYR A 160 7.88 8.36 0.52
N SER A 161 7.69 7.54 -0.52
CA SER A 161 6.39 7.52 -1.20
C SER A 161 5.34 7.08 -0.19
N LEU A 162 4.22 7.80 -0.15
CA LEU A 162 3.06 7.38 0.59
C LEU A 162 2.09 6.71 -0.37
N PRO A 163 1.26 5.78 0.14
CA PRO A 163 0.22 5.24 -0.69
C PRO A 163 -0.94 6.21 -0.90
N PRO A 164 -1.79 5.97 -1.93
CA PRO A 164 -2.92 6.83 -2.18
C PRO A 164 -3.92 6.86 -1.02
N VAL A 165 -4.57 8.00 -0.83
CA VAL A 165 -5.60 8.23 0.19
C VAL A 165 -6.96 8.55 -0.45
N ASN A 166 -8.03 8.52 0.32
CA ASN A 166 -9.36 8.86 -0.19
C ASN A 166 -9.45 10.37 -0.46
N ALA A 167 -9.48 10.78 -1.73
CA ALA A 167 -9.61 12.17 -2.16
C ALA A 167 -10.84 12.91 -1.60
N SER A 168 -11.88 12.17 -1.20
CA SER A 168 -13.13 12.73 -0.65
C SER A 168 -13.22 12.63 0.88
N ALA A 169 -12.13 12.27 1.56
CA ALA A 169 -12.10 12.26 3.02
C ALA A 169 -12.23 13.67 3.59
N ASN A 170 -12.83 13.76 4.78
CA ASN A 170 -12.97 15.02 5.51
C ASN A 170 -11.86 15.21 6.54
N THR A 171 -11.01 14.19 6.70
CA THR A 171 -9.96 14.16 7.72
C THR A 171 -8.76 13.40 7.17
N TYR A 172 -7.57 13.95 7.35
CA TYR A 172 -6.30 13.28 7.07
C TYR A 172 -5.42 13.31 8.32
N GLU A 173 -4.83 12.17 8.66
CA GLU A 173 -4.03 12.01 9.87
C GLU A 173 -2.75 11.24 9.57
N MET A 174 -1.62 11.80 9.98
CA MET A 174 -0.34 11.13 9.93
C MET A 174 -0.07 10.46 11.28
N ASN A 175 0.06 9.15 11.27
CA ASN A 175 0.37 8.33 12.43
C ASN A 175 1.85 7.97 12.42
N PHE A 176 2.49 8.00 13.59
CA PHE A 176 3.86 7.56 13.82
C PHE A 176 3.95 6.75 15.11
N ASP A 177 4.78 5.71 15.10
CA ASP A 177 5.37 5.14 16.31
C ASP A 177 6.90 5.35 16.23
N ILE A 178 7.41 6.17 17.13
CA ILE A 178 8.83 6.56 17.15
C ILE A 178 9.48 6.01 18.41
N ALA A 179 10.24 4.93 18.27
CA ALA A 179 10.98 4.32 19.36
C ALA A 179 12.05 5.23 19.95
N ARG A 180 12.71 6.07 19.13
CA ARG A 180 13.81 6.92 19.62
C ARG A 180 14.02 8.16 18.77
N ILE A 181 14.24 9.28 19.44
CA ILE A 181 14.76 10.51 18.85
C ILE A 181 16.06 10.87 19.57
N GLN A 182 17.15 10.98 18.81
CA GLN A 182 18.39 11.59 19.24
C GLN A 182 18.75 12.70 18.26
N VAL A 183 18.43 13.92 18.64
CA VAL A 183 18.82 15.14 17.93
C VAL A 183 19.35 16.07 19.01
N GLY A 184 20.51 16.69 18.79
CA GLY A 184 21.13 17.57 19.78
C GLY A 184 20.31 18.86 19.99
N ASN A 185 20.88 20.02 19.66
CA ASN A 185 20.11 21.26 19.63
C ASN A 185 19.31 21.34 18.33
N GLY A 186 18.12 20.73 18.29
CA GLY A 186 17.25 20.75 17.11
C GLY A 186 16.02 19.85 17.25
N THR A 187 15.34 19.61 16.13
CA THR A 187 14.15 18.74 16.07
C THR A 187 14.18 17.87 14.83
N PHE A 188 13.65 16.65 14.94
CA PHE A 188 13.12 15.96 13.78
C PHE A 188 11.70 16.44 13.50
N GLY A 189 11.32 16.46 12.24
CA GLY A 189 9.99 16.84 11.80
C GLY A 189 9.61 16.15 10.52
N PHE A 190 8.37 16.34 10.12
CA PHE A 190 7.86 15.82 8.86
C PHE A 190 6.95 16.81 8.17
N TYR A 191 6.78 16.63 6.86
CA TYR A 191 5.79 17.30 6.02
C TYR A 191 5.51 16.45 4.78
N LEU A 192 4.42 16.75 4.07
CA LEU A 192 4.07 16.08 2.83
C LEU A 192 4.39 16.94 1.62
N VAL A 193 4.86 16.29 0.55
CA VAL A 193 5.08 16.88 -0.77
C VAL A 193 4.44 16.03 -1.86
N ASN A 194 4.29 16.58 -3.07
CA ASN A 194 3.99 15.80 -4.27
C ASN A 194 5.25 15.44 -5.06
N SER A 195 5.13 14.68 -6.16
CA SER A 195 6.27 14.32 -7.03
C SER A 195 7.00 15.51 -7.64
N GLY A 196 6.32 16.67 -7.76
CA GLY A 196 6.91 17.92 -8.20
C GLY A 196 7.72 18.66 -7.13
N GLY A 197 7.73 18.15 -5.89
CA GLY A 197 8.40 18.79 -4.75
C GLY A 197 7.64 19.96 -4.13
N GLU A 198 6.36 20.14 -4.48
CA GLU A 198 5.51 21.15 -3.85
C GLU A 198 5.14 20.72 -2.43
N GLU A 199 5.34 21.60 -1.44
CA GLU A 199 4.94 21.36 -0.05
C GLU A 199 3.42 21.46 0.13
N LEU A 200 2.84 20.34 0.53
CA LEU A 200 1.40 20.17 0.74
C LEU A 200 0.99 20.54 2.17
N THR A 201 1.87 20.31 3.14
CA THR A 201 1.64 20.56 4.57
C THR A 201 2.75 21.40 5.17
N ASP A 202 2.45 22.09 6.27
CA ASP A 202 3.48 22.69 7.10
C ASP A 202 4.29 21.61 7.82
N ARG A 203 5.54 21.93 8.16
CA ARG A 203 6.41 21.04 8.91
C ARG A 203 5.93 20.87 10.35
N GLN A 204 5.67 19.64 10.75
CA GLN A 204 5.31 19.27 12.12
C GLN A 204 6.48 18.60 12.86
N VAL A 205 6.60 18.86 14.17
CA VAL A 205 7.71 18.31 14.98
C VAL A 205 7.37 16.91 15.49
N LEU A 206 8.30 15.97 15.25
CA LEU A 206 8.17 14.58 15.68
C LEU A 206 8.48 14.44 17.18
N THR A 207 7.74 13.55 17.85
CA THR A 207 7.96 13.19 19.26
C THR A 207 7.90 11.68 19.43
N THR A 208 8.56 11.13 20.45
CA THR A 208 8.62 9.69 20.69
C THR A 208 7.28 9.06 21.08
N GLY A 209 7.12 7.77 20.77
CA GLY A 209 5.94 6.94 21.02
C GLY A 209 4.86 7.09 19.96
N ASP A 210 3.68 6.50 20.23
CA ASP A 210 2.52 6.57 19.35
C ASP A 210 1.95 8.00 19.30
N LYS A 211 1.92 8.56 18.09
CA LYS A 211 1.44 9.91 17.82
C LYS A 211 0.59 9.96 16.56
N THR A 212 -0.46 10.75 16.64
CA THR A 212 -1.32 11.13 15.52
C THR A 212 -1.23 12.63 15.33
N TYR A 213 -0.98 13.05 14.10
CA TYR A 213 -0.85 14.43 13.67
C TYR A 213 -1.94 14.73 12.66
N SER A 214 -2.94 15.53 13.05
CA SER A 214 -4.03 15.91 12.16
C SER A 214 -3.54 16.95 11.14
N LEU A 215 -3.91 16.74 9.87
CA LEU A 215 -3.64 17.64 8.74
C LEU A 215 -4.99 18.25 8.36
N SER A 216 -5.14 19.58 8.52
CA SER A 216 -6.47 20.21 8.53
C SER A 216 -6.59 21.45 7.65
N GLY A 217 -7.82 21.75 7.21
CA GLY A 217 -8.13 22.99 6.51
C GLY A 217 -7.52 23.06 5.10
N ALA A 218 -6.58 23.98 4.87
CA ALA A 218 -5.97 24.16 3.56
C ALA A 218 -5.09 22.96 3.15
N GLU A 219 -4.51 22.26 4.13
CA GLU A 219 -3.70 21.07 3.90
C GLU A 219 -4.54 19.91 3.37
N GLU A 220 -5.75 19.70 3.92
CA GLU A 220 -6.68 18.66 3.47
C GLU A 220 -7.01 18.80 1.98
N GLN A 221 -7.24 20.04 1.53
CA GLN A 221 -7.55 20.32 0.13
C GLN A 221 -6.37 20.00 -0.80
N LYS A 222 -5.15 20.30 -0.35
CA LYS A 222 -3.93 19.99 -1.10
C LYS A 222 -3.65 18.49 -1.15
N ILE A 223 -3.83 17.80 -0.03
CA ILE A 223 -3.68 16.34 0.05
C ILE A 223 -4.73 15.66 -0.84
N ALA A 224 -5.99 16.07 -0.76
CA ALA A 224 -7.07 15.56 -1.60
C ALA A 224 -6.77 15.75 -3.11
N ALA A 225 -6.23 16.91 -3.49
CA ALA A 225 -5.87 17.20 -4.88
C ALA A 225 -4.69 16.36 -5.39
N ASN A 226 -3.81 15.89 -4.49
CA ASN A 226 -2.65 15.06 -4.79
C ASN A 226 -2.81 13.66 -4.19
N HIS A 227 -4.04 13.18 -4.01
CA HIS A 227 -4.34 11.98 -3.19
C HIS A 227 -3.63 10.70 -3.62
N ASP A 228 -3.13 10.62 -4.86
CA ASP A 228 -2.37 9.51 -5.44
C ASP A 228 -0.90 9.87 -5.75
N ASP A 229 -0.46 11.09 -5.39
CA ASP A 229 0.88 11.62 -5.59
C ASP A 229 1.41 12.27 -4.29
N LEU A 230 1.63 11.44 -3.26
CA LEU A 230 2.04 11.88 -1.94
C LEU A 230 3.39 11.29 -1.53
N TYR A 231 4.22 12.14 -0.94
CA TYR A 231 5.50 11.77 -0.35
C TYR A 231 5.63 12.36 1.04
N LEU A 232 6.02 11.53 2.00
CA LEU A 232 6.42 11.95 3.33
C LEU A 232 7.89 12.36 3.30
N ILE A 233 8.17 13.58 3.73
CA ILE A 233 9.53 14.02 4.03
C ILE A 233 9.73 14.02 5.53
N ILE A 234 10.80 13.36 5.99
CA ILE A 234 11.30 13.46 7.35
C ILE A 234 12.62 14.21 7.31
N ASP A 235 12.72 15.27 8.08
CA ASP A 235 13.95 16.07 8.15
C ASP A 235 14.40 16.30 9.59
N SER A 236 15.62 16.80 9.75
CA SER A 236 16.08 17.41 10.99
C SER A 236 16.36 18.89 10.76
N ASN A 237 16.03 19.74 11.73
CA ASN A 237 16.50 21.13 11.76
C ASN A 237 17.34 21.31 13.02
N THR A 238 18.65 21.55 12.86
CA THR A 238 19.59 21.61 13.99
C THR A 238 20.50 22.85 13.97
N THR A 239 20.91 23.27 15.17
CA THR A 239 21.87 24.36 15.39
C THR A 239 23.09 23.82 16.13
N GLY A 240 23.80 22.87 15.54
CA GLY A 240 25.00 22.31 16.18
C GLY A 240 25.55 21.05 15.55
N LYS A 241 26.72 20.63 16.07
CA LYS A 241 27.39 19.39 15.67
C LYS A 241 26.89 18.24 16.55
N GLY A 242 26.48 17.13 15.95
CA GLY A 242 26.13 15.92 16.70
C GLY A 242 25.54 14.84 15.82
N ASN A 243 25.63 13.59 16.31
CA ASN A 243 24.94 12.46 15.69
C ASN A 243 23.43 12.68 15.81
N LYS A 244 22.75 12.63 14.66
CA LYS A 244 21.30 12.69 14.54
C LYS A 244 20.82 11.29 14.22
N GLU A 245 20.01 10.71 15.09
CA GLU A 245 19.48 9.35 14.95
C GLU A 245 17.98 9.40 15.26
N LEU A 246 17.18 8.91 14.33
CA LEU A 246 15.74 8.72 14.47
C LEU A 246 15.45 7.24 14.31
N LYS A 247 14.69 6.66 15.22
CA LYS A 247 14.27 5.27 15.16
C LYS A 247 12.75 5.20 15.06
N ILE A 248 12.26 4.69 13.94
CA ILE A 248 10.84 4.64 13.59
C ILE A 248 10.41 3.18 13.50
N ASP A 249 9.33 2.86 14.19
CA ASP A 249 8.75 1.52 14.20
C ASP A 249 7.59 1.48 13.20
N TYR A 250 6.80 2.55 13.13
CA TYR A 250 5.66 2.64 12.23
C TYR A 250 5.38 4.06 11.75
N PHE A 251 4.86 4.20 10.54
CA PHE A 251 4.10 5.39 10.15
C PHE A 251 3.02 5.07 9.11
N ALA A 252 1.96 5.88 9.07
CA ALA A 252 0.96 5.81 7.99
C ALA A 252 0.16 7.11 7.88
N LEU A 253 -0.20 7.47 6.65
CA LEU A 253 -1.20 8.50 6.38
C LEU A 253 -2.59 7.84 6.22
N THR A 254 -3.54 8.22 7.06
CA THR A 254 -4.91 7.70 7.04
C THR A 254 -5.91 8.78 6.69
N SER A 255 -7.02 8.40 6.05
CA SER A 255 -8.08 9.31 5.61
C SER A 255 -9.47 8.78 5.99
N SER A 256 -10.33 9.63 6.57
CA SER A 256 -11.71 9.28 6.98
C SER A 256 -12.75 10.35 6.67
#